data_AF-X1DGA2-F1
#
_entry.id   AF-X1DGA2-F1
#
_cell.length_a   1.000
_cell.length_b   1.000
_cell.length_c   1.000
_cell.angle_alpha   90.00
_cell.angle_beta   90.00
_cell.angle_gamma   90.00
#
_symmetry.space_group_name_H-M   'P 1'
#
loop_
_entity.id
_entity.type
_entity.pdbx_description
1 polymer ?
#
loop_
_entity_poly.entity_id
_entity_poly.type
_entity_poly.pdbx_seq_one_letter_code
_entity_poly.pdbx_strand_id
1 'polypeptide(L)'
;MICAGEVSGDLHAANLVQAVKKVVPDIEFFGIGGEKMKEVGVKIRDRTVHMGTVGVIEGAKYYPSFWKIKTRLSKALEEEHPDLVILVDSRDFNLRIAKIAKKLGILTLYYIAPPIWA
;
A
#
# COMPACT_ATOMS: atom_id res chain seq x y z
N MET A 1 8.43 -3.15 -1.31
CA MET A 1 6.96 -3.20 -1.42
C MET A 1 6.37 -1.80 -1.30
N ILE A 2 5.35 -1.47 -2.09
CA ILE A 2 4.64 -0.18 -2.06
C ILE A 2 3.12 -0.40 -2.03
N CYS A 3 2.42 0.32 -1.15
CA CYS A 3 1.00 0.16 -0.90
C CYS A 3 0.27 1.50 -1.02
N ALA A 4 -0.69 1.57 -1.94
CA ALA A 4 -1.71 2.60 -2.00
C ALA A 4 -3.08 1.98 -1.70
N GLY A 5 -3.89 2.65 -0.86
CA GLY A 5 -5.24 2.19 -0.51
C GLY A 5 -6.35 2.82 -1.36
N GLU A 6 -6.05 3.91 -2.06
CA GLU A 6 -7.02 4.74 -2.79
C GLU A 6 -6.45 5.20 -4.14
N VAL A 7 -7.33 5.71 -5.02
CA VAL A 7 -6.96 6.18 -6.37
C VAL A 7 -5.99 7.37 -6.33
N SER A 8 -6.15 8.29 -5.37
CA SER A 8 -5.20 9.38 -5.13
C SER A 8 -3.82 8.82 -4.77
N GLY A 9 -3.78 7.87 -3.84
CA GLY A 9 -2.58 7.16 -3.43
C GLY A 9 -1.89 6.44 -4.58
N ASP A 10 -2.65 5.81 -5.50
CA ASP A 10 -2.10 5.12 -6.68
C ASP A 10 -1.30 6.08 -7.58
N LEU A 11 -1.84 7.29 -7.83
CA LEU A 11 -1.13 8.32 -8.59
C LEU A 11 0.16 8.76 -7.88
N HIS A 12 0.09 9.04 -6.58
CA HIS A 12 1.26 9.47 -5.80
C HIS A 12 2.34 8.39 -5.72
N ALA A 13 1.93 7.14 -5.53
CA ALA A 13 2.82 5.98 -5.53
C ALA A 13 3.48 5.77 -6.89
N ALA A 14 2.74 5.92 -7.99
CA ALA A 14 3.28 5.81 -9.34
C ALA A 14 4.34 6.88 -9.62
N ASN A 15 4.08 8.13 -9.22
CA ASN A 15 5.04 9.23 -9.35
C ASN A 15 6.32 8.97 -8.53
N LEU A 16 6.16 8.46 -7.31
CA LEU A 16 7.31 8.07 -6.47
C LEU A 16 8.14 6.98 -7.15
N VAL A 17 7.50 5.90 -7.65
CA VAL A 17 8.19 4.80 -8.34
C VAL A 17 8.95 5.31 -9.55
N GLN A 18 8.36 6.16 -10.39
CA GLN A 18 9.05 6.75 -11.54
C GLN A 18 10.29 7.55 -11.11
N ALA A 19 10.17 8.37 -10.07
CA ALA A 19 11.27 9.18 -9.57
C ALA A 19 12.40 8.30 -9.01
N VAL A 20 12.07 7.28 -8.23
CA VAL A 20 13.06 6.36 -7.64
C VAL A 20 13.77 5.55 -8.73
N LYS A 21 13.04 5.02 -9.73
CA LYS A 21 13.66 4.27 -10.85
C LYS A 21 14.62 5.11 -11.69
N LYS A 22 14.49 6.44 -11.72
CA LYS A 22 15.47 7.33 -12.36
C LYS A 22 16.81 7.38 -11.61
N VAL A 23 16.79 7.17 -10.30
CA VAL A 23 17.97 7.22 -9.43
C VAL A 23 18.56 5.82 -9.22
N VAL A 24 17.70 4.80 -9.08
CA VAL A 24 18.05 3.40 -8.87
C VAL A 24 17.28 2.54 -9.88
N PRO A 25 17.78 2.34 -11.11
CA PRO A 25 17.05 1.67 -12.18
C PRO A 25 16.68 0.20 -11.90
N ASP A 26 17.55 -0.51 -11.17
CA ASP A 26 17.40 -1.94 -10.90
C ASP A 26 16.48 -2.25 -9.71
N ILE A 27 15.92 -1.22 -9.06
CA ILE A 27 15.03 -1.41 -7.91
C ILE A 27 13.72 -2.08 -8.35
N GLU A 28 13.32 -3.11 -7.63
CA GLU A 28 12.06 -3.80 -7.87
C GLU A 28 10.94 -3.25 -6.98
N PHE A 29 9.77 -3.10 -7.59
CA PHE A 29 8.55 -2.72 -6.87
C PHE A 29 7.47 -3.78 -7.05
N PHE A 30 6.83 -4.13 -5.94
CA PHE A 30 5.62 -4.92 -5.88
C PHE A 30 4.71 -4.39 -4.78
N GLY A 31 3.42 -4.72 -4.82
CA GLY A 31 2.50 -4.43 -3.73
C GLY A 31 1.06 -4.23 -4.18
N ILE A 32 0.36 -3.30 -3.52
CA ILE A 32 -1.06 -3.02 -3.75
C ILE A 32 -1.21 -1.62 -4.34
N GLY A 33 -1.99 -1.53 -5.41
CA GLY A 33 -2.17 -0.30 -6.15
C GLY A 33 -3.23 -0.45 -7.24
N GLY A 34 -3.38 0.61 -8.01
CA GLY A 34 -4.21 0.67 -9.19
C GLY A 34 -3.41 0.55 -10.49
N GLU A 35 -4.02 0.97 -11.59
CA GLU A 35 -3.41 0.86 -12.91
C GLU A 35 -2.22 1.80 -13.07
N LYS A 36 -2.16 2.96 -12.39
CA LYS A 36 -1.02 3.88 -12.55
C LYS A 36 0.28 3.29 -12.00
N MET A 37 0.22 2.62 -10.85
CA MET A 37 1.38 1.88 -10.32
C MET A 37 1.80 0.75 -11.27
N LYS A 38 0.85 0.06 -11.89
CA LYS A 38 1.13 -1.01 -12.85
C LYS A 38 1.85 -0.47 -14.10
N GLU A 39 1.39 0.66 -14.65
CA GLU A 39 1.97 1.31 -15.84
C GLU A 39 3.46 1.67 -15.64
N VAL A 40 3.86 2.01 -14.41
CA VAL A 40 5.25 2.34 -14.08
C VAL A 40 6.08 1.13 -13.66
N GLY A 41 5.53 -0.09 -13.86
CA GLY A 41 6.21 -1.35 -13.64
C GLY A 41 6.25 -1.78 -12.18
N VAL A 42 5.22 -1.47 -11.39
CA VAL A 42 4.99 -2.13 -10.09
C VAL A 42 4.28 -3.46 -10.34
N LYS A 43 4.80 -4.55 -9.77
CA LYS A 43 4.14 -5.86 -9.78
C LYS A 43 2.95 -5.85 -8.81
N ILE A 44 1.74 -5.64 -9.32
CA ILE A 44 0.51 -5.57 -8.50
C ILE A 44 0.09 -6.97 -8.05
N ARG A 45 0.06 -7.20 -6.72
CA ARG A 45 -0.38 -8.45 -6.08
C ARG A 45 -1.87 -8.45 -5.75
N ASP A 46 -2.41 -7.28 -5.48
CA ASP A 46 -3.82 -7.07 -5.21
C ASP A 46 -4.21 -5.64 -5.63
N ARG A 47 -5.47 -5.45 -6.01
CA ARG A 47 -5.95 -4.12 -6.43
C ARG A 47 -6.39 -3.31 -5.21
N THR A 48 -6.21 -1.99 -5.28
CA THR A 48 -6.86 -1.06 -4.36
C THR A 48 -8.35 -1.37 -4.25
N VAL A 49 -8.84 -1.54 -3.03
CA VAL A 49 -10.29 -1.49 -2.79
C VAL A 49 -10.67 -0.02 -2.93
N HIS A 50 -11.69 0.28 -3.71
CA HIS A 50 -12.36 1.56 -3.60
C HIS A 50 -12.89 1.70 -2.16
N MET A 51 -12.10 2.26 -1.25
CA MET A 51 -12.56 2.79 0.04
C MET A 51 -13.07 4.23 -0.10
N GLY A 52 -13.21 4.70 -1.34
CA GLY A 52 -13.80 6.00 -1.65
C GLY A 52 -15.31 6.00 -1.40
N THR A 53 -15.74 6.83 -0.45
CA THR A 53 -17.10 7.37 -0.31
C THR A 53 -18.23 6.35 -0.23
N VAL A 54 -18.33 5.66 0.91
CA VAL A 54 -19.55 4.91 1.23
C VAL A 54 -19.82 5.06 2.71
N GLY A 55 -21.02 5.52 3.07
CA GLY A 55 -21.37 5.96 4.42
C GLY A 55 -21.18 4.85 5.47
N VAL A 56 -21.32 5.21 6.75
CA VAL A 56 -21.08 4.33 7.93
C VAL A 56 -21.71 2.93 7.80
N ILE A 57 -22.83 2.80 7.07
CA ILE A 57 -23.56 1.54 6.85
C ILE A 57 -22.94 0.69 5.72
N GLU A 58 -22.43 1.29 4.66
CA GLU A 58 -21.78 0.58 3.56
C GLU A 58 -20.34 0.19 3.91
N GLY A 59 -19.64 1.00 4.72
CA GLY A 59 -18.33 0.65 5.27
C GLY A 59 -18.29 -0.70 6.00
N ALA A 60 -19.39 -1.10 6.66
CA ALA A 60 -19.52 -2.41 7.30
C ALA A 60 -19.49 -3.58 6.28
N LYS A 61 -20.01 -3.39 5.06
CA LYS A 61 -19.98 -4.41 3.99
C LYS A 61 -18.58 -4.61 3.40
N TYR A 62 -17.69 -3.62 3.53
CA TYR A 62 -16.29 -3.72 3.09
C TYR A 62 -15.35 -4.23 4.19
N TYR A 63 -15.83 -4.41 5.42
CA TYR A 63 -15.01 -4.95 6.50
C TYR A 63 -14.49 -6.40 6.24
N PRO A 64 -15.29 -7.31 5.64
CA PRO A 64 -14.79 -8.64 5.25
C PRO A 64 -13.76 -8.60 4.12
N SER A 65 -13.91 -7.69 3.15
CA SER A 65 -12.91 -7.53 2.07
C SER A 65 -11.62 -6.95 2.60
N PHE A 66 -11.69 -6.03 3.57
CA PHE A 66 -10.52 -5.55 4.32
C PHE A 66 -9.76 -6.70 4.98
N TRP A 67 -10.45 -7.59 5.68
CA TRP A 67 -9.82 -8.73 6.36
C TRP A 67 -9.10 -9.67 5.39
N LYS A 68 -9.73 -9.97 4.24
CA LYS A 68 -9.09 -10.79 3.19
C LYS A 68 -7.81 -10.15 2.68
N ILE A 69 -7.82 -8.84 2.46
CA ILE A 69 -6.63 -8.11 1.99
C ILE A 69 -5.55 -8.07 3.05
N LYS A 70 -5.92 -7.83 4.31
CA LYS A 70 -4.98 -7.92 5.43
C LYS A 70 -4.29 -9.29 5.46
N THR A 71 -5.04 -10.38 5.36
CA THR A 71 -4.45 -11.74 5.34
C THR A 71 -3.53 -11.95 4.14
N ARG A 72 -3.93 -11.51 2.94
CA ARG A 72 -3.09 -11.60 1.75
C ARG A 72 -1.83 -10.75 1.85
N LEU A 73 -1.92 -9.56 2.42
CA LEU A 73 -0.79 -8.66 2.67
C LEU A 73 0.17 -9.21 3.71
N SER A 74 -0.35 -9.73 4.82
CA SER A 74 0.48 -10.44 5.81
C SER A 74 1.26 -11.56 5.14
N LYS A 75 0.57 -12.38 4.36
CA LYS A 75 1.20 -13.48 3.63
C LYS A 75 2.24 -12.98 2.62
N ALA A 76 1.95 -11.94 1.84
CA ALA A 76 2.91 -11.36 0.90
C ALA A 76 4.13 -10.75 1.60
N LEU A 77 3.96 -10.11 2.76
CA LEU A 77 5.07 -9.59 3.57
C LEU A 77 5.93 -10.73 4.13
N GLU A 78 5.32 -11.85 4.52
CA GLU A 78 6.04 -13.03 5.04
C GLU A 78 6.76 -13.80 3.91
N GLU A 79 6.12 -13.98 2.75
CA GLU A 79 6.67 -14.76 1.63
C GLU A 79 7.69 -13.98 0.80
N GLU A 80 7.41 -12.72 0.47
CA GLU A 80 8.30 -11.90 -0.37
C GLU A 80 9.32 -11.10 0.46
N HIS A 81 9.09 -10.95 1.77
CA HIS A 81 9.99 -10.33 2.74
C HIS A 81 10.76 -9.08 2.21
N PRO A 82 10.05 -8.00 1.84
CA PRO A 82 10.67 -6.84 1.22
C PRO A 82 11.66 -6.11 2.15
N ASP A 83 12.68 -5.48 1.58
CA ASP A 83 13.63 -4.64 2.34
C ASP A 83 12.95 -3.39 2.93
N LEU A 84 11.94 -2.87 2.23
CA LEU A 84 11.20 -1.66 2.59
C LEU A 84 9.73 -1.77 2.21
N VAL A 85 8.85 -1.34 3.11
CA VAL A 85 7.43 -1.11 2.86
C VAL A 85 7.16 0.38 2.81
N ILE A 86 6.67 0.87 1.66
CA ILE A 86 6.26 2.26 1.47
C ILE A 86 4.73 2.33 1.52
N LEU A 87 4.22 3.10 2.47
CA LEU A 87 2.79 3.28 2.72
C LEU A 87 2.35 4.65 2.24
N VAL A 88 1.39 4.72 1.31
CA VAL A 88 0.98 5.97 0.67
C VAL A 88 -0.42 6.38 1.11
N ASP A 89 -0.54 7.57 1.72
CA ASP A 89 -1.78 8.31 2.04
C ASP A 89 -2.75 7.63 3.04
N SER A 90 -3.33 6.48 2.68
CA SER A 90 -4.48 5.85 3.36
C SER A 90 -4.22 5.38 4.81
N ARG A 91 -4.56 6.22 5.81
CA ARG A 91 -4.30 6.00 7.25
C ARG A 91 -4.72 4.63 7.78
N ASP A 92 -6.02 4.31 7.74
CA ASP A 92 -6.56 3.13 8.43
C ASP A 92 -6.04 1.81 7.85
N PHE A 93 -5.82 1.80 6.54
CA PHE A 93 -5.22 0.68 5.82
C PHE A 93 -3.73 0.54 6.15
N ASN A 94 -2.97 1.61 5.97
CA ASN A 94 -1.52 1.60 6.09
C ASN A 94 -1.02 1.38 7.53
N LEU A 95 -1.71 1.91 8.55
CA LEU A 95 -1.33 1.66 9.95
C LEU A 95 -1.38 0.18 10.34
N ARG A 96 -2.31 -0.57 9.75
CA ARG A 96 -2.41 -2.02 9.98
C ARG A 96 -1.27 -2.78 9.30
N ILE A 97 -0.89 -2.37 8.09
CA ILE A 97 0.27 -2.92 7.37
C ILE A 97 1.57 -2.60 8.11
N ALA A 98 1.74 -1.34 8.56
CA ALA A 98 2.89 -0.90 9.34
C ALA A 98 3.09 -1.77 10.60
N LYS A 99 2.00 -2.10 11.31
CA LYS A 99 2.06 -2.98 12.47
C LYS A 99 2.53 -4.40 12.12
N ILE A 100 2.14 -4.93 10.97
CA ILE A 100 2.56 -6.25 10.50
C ILE A 100 4.03 -6.21 10.08
N ALA A 101 4.41 -5.26 9.22
CA ALA A 101 5.78 -5.06 8.77
C ALA A 101 6.76 -4.89 9.95
N LYS A 102 6.37 -4.08 10.95
CA LYS A 102 7.16 -3.89 12.19
C LYS A 102 7.35 -5.19 12.97
N LYS A 103 6.33 -6.05 13.06
CA LYS A 103 6.43 -7.37 13.72
C LYS A 103 7.38 -8.32 12.99
N LEU A 104 7.47 -8.18 11.66
CA LEU A 104 8.37 -8.96 10.81
C LEU A 104 9.77 -8.34 10.71
N GLY A 105 10.04 -7.21 11.38
CA GLY A 105 11.34 -6.52 11.31
C GLY A 105 11.60 -5.78 9.99
N ILE A 106 10.56 -5.57 9.17
CA ILE A 106 10.68 -4.92 7.86
C ILE A 106 10.65 -3.39 8.03
N LEU A 107 11.59 -2.70 7.37
CA LEU A 107 11.64 -1.24 7.39
C LEU A 107 10.36 -0.66 6.78
N THR A 108 9.78 0.32 7.44
CA THR A 108 8.52 0.93 7.02
C THR A 108 8.69 2.44 6.85
N LEU A 109 8.32 2.95 5.67
CA LEU A 109 8.30 4.36 5.32
C LEU A 109 6.86 4.78 5.05
N TYR A 110 6.43 5.90 5.64
CA TYR A 110 5.13 6.48 5.38
C TYR A 110 5.29 7.71 4.48
N TYR A 111 4.70 7.68 3.29
CA TYR A 111 4.74 8.74 2.30
C TYR A 111 3.36 9.41 2.20
N ILE A 112 3.34 10.75 2.26
CA ILE A 112 2.11 11.53 2.47
C ILE A 112 1.46 11.09 3.78
N ALA A 113 2.17 11.38 4.88
CA ALA A 113 1.67 11.06 6.21
C ALA A 113 0.43 11.91 6.52
N PRO A 114 -0.59 11.34 7.18
CA PRO A 114 -1.76 12.09 7.58
C PRO A 114 -1.36 13.29 8.47
N PRO A 115 -2.06 14.44 8.37
CA PRO A 115 -1.70 15.67 9.06
C PRO A 115 -1.83 15.60 10.60
N ILE A 116 -2.46 14.56 11.16
CA ILE A 116 -2.61 14.40 12.61
C ILE A 116 -1.98 13.06 13.02
N TRP A 117 -0.81 13.15 13.64
CA TRP A 117 -0.22 12.12 14.50
C TRP A 117 -0.29 12.64 15.93
N ALA A 118 -1.49 12.59 16.54
CA ALA A 118 -1.74 12.86 17.95
C ALA A 118 -2.95 12.05 18.39
#